data_AF-A0A7C9PW16-F1
#
_entry.id   AF-A0A7C9PW16-F1
#
_cell.length_a   1.000
_cell.length_b   1.000
_cell.length_c   1.000
_cell.angle_alpha   90.00
_cell.angle_beta   90.00
_cell.angle_gamma   90.00
#
_symmetry.space_group_name_H-M   'P 1'
#
loop_
_entity.id
_entity.type
_entity.pdbx_description
1 polymer ?
#
loop_
_entity_poly.entity_id
_entity_poly.type
_entity_poly.pdbx_seq_one_letter_code
_entity_poly.pdbx_strand_id
1 'polypeptide(L)'
;MKEASIPHEEITYKIIGAAMRVQRRMPRGLREKHYQRALTQEMLKDGLSVEQEYRLEVYDRSTWVGRVYLDHWVNESVVVEDKAVARCMGNDEIAQAIAYMGATGAKVALLLNFGRERLEYKRILPPKVMQSWQRAIIPYVWTPDRLPAAPNYLTAANKIAEQLVFVKPQRHTTANNFYMEEDLPF
;
A
#
# COMPACT_ATOMS: atom_id res chain seq x y z
N MET A 1 -8.85 -28.42 19.33
CA MET A 1 -8.43 -27.02 19.10
C MET A 1 -8.44 -26.80 17.60
N LYS A 2 -9.17 -25.82 17.06
CA LYS A 2 -9.03 -25.45 15.64
C LYS A 2 -7.71 -24.71 15.50
N GLU A 3 -6.79 -25.20 14.68
CA GLU A 3 -5.62 -24.42 14.27
C GLU A 3 -6.10 -23.09 13.70
N ALA A 4 -5.47 -22.00 14.13
CA ALA A 4 -5.74 -20.68 13.59
C ALA A 4 -5.22 -20.65 12.14
N SER A 5 -6.11 -20.84 11.17
CA SER A 5 -5.78 -20.74 9.75
C SER A 5 -5.29 -19.33 9.44
N ILE A 6 -4.13 -19.22 8.78
CA ILE A 6 -3.54 -17.95 8.37
C ILE A 6 -4.43 -17.34 7.28
N PRO A 7 -4.93 -16.10 7.44
CA PRO A 7 -5.76 -15.46 6.41
C PRO A 7 -5.04 -15.41 5.07
N HIS A 8 -5.74 -15.81 4.00
CA HIS A 8 -5.27 -15.74 2.62
C HIS A 8 -3.91 -16.44 2.37
N GLU A 9 -3.63 -17.53 3.09
CA GLU A 9 -2.35 -18.24 3.04
C GLU A 9 -1.91 -18.56 1.60
N GLU A 10 -2.78 -19.18 0.80
CA GLU A 10 -2.53 -19.50 -0.61
C GLU A 10 -2.15 -18.28 -1.46
N ILE A 11 -2.84 -17.16 -1.26
CA ILE A 11 -2.56 -15.90 -1.98
C ILE A 11 -1.20 -15.38 -1.56
N THR A 12 -0.92 -15.31 -0.26
CA THR A 12 0.37 -14.83 0.25
C THR A 12 1.53 -15.72 -0.16
N TYR A 13 1.33 -17.04 -0.25
CA TYR A 13 2.34 -17.99 -0.71
C TYR A 13 2.71 -17.72 -2.17
N LYS A 14 1.72 -17.51 -3.05
CA LYS A 14 1.95 -17.12 -4.45
C LYS A 14 2.70 -15.80 -4.56
N ILE A 15 2.30 -14.76 -3.81
CA ILE A 15 2.98 -13.46 -3.82
C ILE A 15 4.45 -13.60 -3.41
N ILE A 16 4.74 -14.33 -2.33
CA ILE A 16 6.12 -14.57 -1.86
C ILE A 16 6.92 -15.35 -2.92
N GLY A 17 6.31 -16.35 -3.56
CA GLY A 17 6.91 -17.09 -4.67
C GLY A 17 7.27 -16.17 -5.85
N ALA A 18 6.35 -15.30 -6.26
CA ALA A 18 6.56 -14.28 -7.28
C ALA A 18 7.71 -13.34 -6.91
N ALA A 19 7.73 -12.81 -5.68
CA ALA A 19 8.80 -11.95 -5.19
C ALA A 19 10.17 -12.64 -5.18
N MET A 20 10.23 -13.93 -4.82
CA MET A 20 11.47 -14.70 -4.89
C MET A 20 11.99 -14.85 -6.32
N ARG A 21 11.10 -15.02 -7.32
CA ARG A 21 11.49 -15.06 -8.74
C ARG A 21 12.02 -13.69 -9.21
N VAL A 22 11.40 -12.59 -8.78
CA VAL A 22 11.88 -11.23 -9.04
C VAL A 22 13.28 -11.02 -8.45
N GLN A 23 13.49 -11.33 -7.16
CA GLN A 23 14.78 -11.18 -6.47
C GLN A 23 15.92 -11.93 -7.17
N ARG A 24 15.64 -13.12 -7.73
CA ARG A 24 16.65 -13.94 -8.44
C ARG A 24 17.00 -13.39 -9.81
N ARG A 25 16.02 -12.83 -10.53
CA ARG A 25 16.19 -12.40 -11.93
C ARG A 25 16.69 -10.97 -12.06
N MET A 26 16.23 -10.07 -11.19
CA MET A 26 16.50 -8.64 -11.32
C MET A 26 17.86 -8.27 -10.71
N PRO A 27 18.63 -7.36 -11.34
CA PRO A 27 19.84 -6.85 -10.74
C PRO A 27 19.50 -6.05 -9.48
N ARG A 28 20.48 -5.96 -8.57
CA ARG A 28 20.35 -5.17 -7.35
C ARG A 28 20.60 -3.69 -7.60
N GLY A 29 20.06 -2.85 -6.71
CA GLY A 29 20.27 -1.39 -6.75
C GLY A 29 19.34 -0.66 -7.72
N LEU A 30 18.34 -1.34 -8.28
CA LEU A 30 17.28 -0.67 -9.03
C LEU A 30 16.39 0.13 -8.07
N ARG A 31 15.71 1.15 -8.60
CA ARG A 31 14.68 1.86 -7.83
C ARG A 31 13.48 0.94 -7.56
N GLU A 32 12.84 1.13 -6.42
CA GLU A 32 11.65 0.41 -5.93
C GLU A 32 10.62 0.12 -7.03
N LYS A 33 10.21 1.15 -7.79
CA LYS A 33 9.25 1.03 -8.90
C LYS A 33 9.58 -0.05 -9.95
N HIS A 34 10.86 -0.39 -10.15
CA HIS A 34 11.24 -1.45 -11.08
C HIS A 34 10.95 -2.84 -10.51
N TYR A 35 11.16 -3.03 -9.20
CA TYR A 35 10.78 -4.26 -8.52
C TYR A 35 9.26 -4.38 -8.42
N GLN A 36 8.56 -3.31 -8.08
CA GLN A 36 7.10 -3.26 -8.04
C GLN A 36 6.47 -3.69 -9.37
N ARG A 37 6.93 -3.11 -10.50
CA ARG A 37 6.48 -3.50 -11.84
C ARG A 37 6.79 -4.96 -12.16
N ALA A 38 7.98 -5.43 -11.81
CA ALA A 38 8.37 -6.83 -12.05
C ALA A 38 7.53 -7.80 -11.20
N LEU A 39 7.21 -7.43 -9.96
CA LEU A 39 6.38 -8.21 -9.05
C LEU A 39 4.94 -8.31 -9.55
N THR A 40 4.36 -7.19 -10.01
CA THR A 40 3.03 -7.18 -10.67
C THR A 40 2.97 -8.24 -11.76
N GLN A 41 3.95 -8.26 -12.66
CA GLN A 41 3.98 -9.22 -13.79
C GLN A 41 4.10 -10.67 -13.32
N GLU A 42 4.89 -10.95 -12.27
CA GLU A 42 5.00 -12.31 -11.74
C GLU A 42 3.74 -12.77 -11.00
N MET A 43 3.06 -11.87 -10.28
CA MET A 43 1.79 -12.17 -9.61
C MET A 43 0.66 -12.44 -10.62
N LEU A 44 0.57 -11.64 -11.69
CA LEU A 44 -0.40 -11.85 -12.76
C LEU A 44 -0.21 -13.22 -13.44
N LYS A 45 1.03 -13.65 -13.67
CA LYS A 45 1.35 -14.99 -14.21
C LYS A 45 0.89 -16.13 -13.30
N ASP A 46 0.91 -15.91 -11.98
CA ASP A 46 0.43 -16.89 -10.99
C ASP A 46 -1.11 -16.86 -10.81
N GLY A 47 -1.81 -16.11 -11.66
CA GLY A 47 -3.27 -16.00 -11.71
C GLY A 47 -3.86 -15.10 -10.62
N LEU A 48 -3.07 -14.19 -10.06
CA LEU A 48 -3.54 -13.19 -9.09
C LEU A 48 -4.10 -11.96 -9.82
N SER A 49 -5.15 -11.36 -9.26
CA SER A 49 -5.63 -10.03 -9.65
C SER A 49 -4.83 -8.99 -8.89
N VAL A 50 -4.24 -8.03 -9.59
CA VAL A 50 -3.34 -7.03 -8.98
C VAL A 50 -3.75 -5.64 -9.46
N GLU A 51 -4.11 -4.77 -8.52
CA GLU A 51 -4.21 -3.34 -8.75
C GLU A 51 -2.93 -2.68 -8.23
N GLN A 52 -2.06 -2.21 -9.13
CA GLN A 52 -0.83 -1.52 -8.78
C GLN A 52 -1.10 -0.04 -8.48
N GLU A 53 -0.35 0.56 -7.55
CA GLU A 53 -0.53 1.95 -7.11
C GLU A 53 -2.00 2.21 -6.73
N TYR A 54 -2.55 1.29 -5.93
CA TYR A 54 -3.97 1.31 -5.60
C TYR A 54 -4.30 2.55 -4.76
N ARG A 55 -5.07 3.43 -5.39
CA ARG A 55 -5.41 4.76 -4.88
C ARG A 55 -6.54 4.69 -3.87
N LEU A 56 -6.34 5.31 -2.71
CA LEU A 56 -7.40 5.61 -1.75
C LEU A 56 -7.56 7.11 -1.62
N GLU A 57 -8.80 7.58 -1.65
CA GLU A 57 -9.13 8.99 -1.41
C GLU A 57 -9.21 9.22 0.11
N VAL A 58 -8.64 10.33 0.58
CA VAL A 58 -8.60 10.68 2.00
C VAL A 58 -9.49 11.89 2.25
N TYR A 59 -10.39 11.76 3.22
CA TYR A 59 -11.34 12.81 3.59
C TYR A 59 -11.25 13.14 5.07
N ASP A 60 -11.37 14.42 5.40
CA ASP A 60 -11.78 14.90 6.72
C ASP A 60 -13.25 15.28 6.65
N ARG A 61 -14.13 14.44 7.25
CA ARG A 61 -15.58 14.53 7.10
C ARG A 61 -15.99 14.54 5.63
N SER A 62 -16.45 15.68 5.10
CA SER A 62 -16.85 15.87 3.71
C SER A 62 -15.79 16.61 2.88
N THR A 63 -14.66 16.97 3.47
CA THR A 63 -13.59 17.73 2.79
C THR A 63 -12.54 16.76 2.27
N TRP A 64 -12.29 16.80 0.97
CA TRP A 64 -11.22 16.01 0.36
C TRP A 64 -9.86 16.57 0.79
N VAL A 65 -9.01 15.70 1.33
CA VAL A 65 -7.69 16.06 1.87
C VAL A 65 -6.59 15.69 0.89
N GLY A 66 -6.71 14.55 0.21
CA GLY A 66 -5.64 14.04 -0.63
C GLY A 66 -5.85 12.59 -1.04
N ARG A 67 -4.78 11.95 -1.49
CA ARG A 67 -4.73 10.54 -1.88
C ARG A 67 -3.56 9.84 -1.24
N VAL A 68 -3.71 8.56 -1.00
CA VAL A 68 -2.61 7.65 -0.66
C VAL A 68 -2.59 6.54 -1.70
N TYR A 69 -1.40 6.01 -1.98
CA TYR A 69 -1.19 4.97 -2.97
C TYR A 69 -0.43 3.83 -2.31
N LEU A 70 -1.07 2.67 -2.18
CA LEU A 70 -0.41 1.45 -1.73
C LEU A 70 0.14 0.70 -2.94
N ASP A 71 1.25 -0.02 -2.77
CA ASP A 71 2.01 -0.54 -3.92
C ASP A 71 1.22 -1.57 -4.73
N HIS A 72 0.61 -2.56 -4.07
CA HIS A 72 -0.36 -3.47 -4.70
C HIS A 72 -1.52 -3.86 -3.82
N TRP A 73 -2.71 -3.80 -4.40
CA TRP A 73 -3.93 -4.40 -3.86
C TRP A 73 -4.20 -5.71 -4.60
N VAL A 74 -3.98 -6.83 -3.92
CA VAL A 74 -4.00 -8.16 -4.55
C VAL A 74 -5.25 -8.93 -4.14
N ASN A 75 -5.96 -9.46 -5.15
CA ASN A 75 -7.20 -10.23 -5.00
C ASN A 75 -8.21 -9.59 -4.06
N GLU A 76 -8.29 -8.26 -4.07
CA GLU A 76 -9.15 -7.46 -3.19
C GLU A 76 -9.05 -7.85 -1.69
N SER A 77 -7.88 -8.33 -1.23
CA SER A 77 -7.77 -8.97 0.09
C SER A 77 -6.40 -8.85 0.76
N VAL A 78 -5.31 -8.69 0.01
CA VAL A 78 -3.94 -8.60 0.53
C VAL A 78 -3.32 -7.28 0.13
N VAL A 79 -2.78 -6.56 1.13
CA VAL A 79 -1.89 -5.42 0.92
C VAL A 79 -0.49 -5.95 0.65
N VAL A 80 0.18 -5.48 -0.40
CA VAL A 80 1.61 -5.73 -0.63
C VAL A 80 2.31 -4.38 -0.71
N GLU A 81 3.36 -4.23 0.08
CA GLU A 81 4.22 -3.04 0.14
C GLU A 81 5.65 -3.44 -0.20
N ASP A 82 6.24 -2.76 -1.17
CA ASP A 82 7.58 -3.02 -1.68
C ASP A 82 8.58 -2.04 -1.10
N LYS A 83 9.80 -2.50 -0.91
CA LYS A 83 10.96 -1.69 -0.56
C LYS A 83 12.17 -2.12 -1.38
N ALA A 84 13.05 -1.17 -1.67
CA ALA A 84 14.33 -1.44 -2.33
C ALA A 84 15.50 -0.81 -1.56
N VAL A 85 15.61 -1.13 -0.27
CA VAL A 85 16.61 -0.53 0.63
C VAL A 85 17.62 -1.55 1.16
N ALA A 86 18.88 -1.13 1.31
CA ALA A 86 19.95 -2.01 1.78
C ALA A 86 19.83 -2.38 3.28
N ARG A 87 19.13 -1.55 4.06
CA ARG A 87 18.85 -1.81 5.48
C ARG A 87 17.70 -2.81 5.66
N CYS A 88 17.62 -3.41 6.84
CA CYS A 88 16.46 -4.20 7.22
C CYS A 88 15.22 -3.32 7.39
N MET A 89 14.04 -3.91 7.19
CA MET A 89 12.77 -3.24 7.43
C MET A 89 12.51 -3.09 8.92
N GLY A 90 12.07 -1.90 9.31
CA GLY A 90 11.85 -1.48 10.69
C GLY A 90 10.39 -1.19 11.00
N ASN A 91 10.17 -0.45 12.10
CA ASN A 91 8.84 -0.15 12.60
C ASN A 91 8.05 0.76 11.66
N ASP A 92 8.71 1.68 10.96
CA ASP A 92 8.04 2.63 10.07
C ASP A 92 7.37 1.95 8.89
N GLU A 93 8.07 1.00 8.24
CA GLU A 93 7.49 0.21 7.14
C GLU A 93 6.37 -0.72 7.62
N ILE A 94 6.52 -1.30 8.82
CA ILE A 94 5.48 -2.14 9.44
C ILE A 94 4.24 -1.27 9.74
N ALA A 95 4.43 -0.07 10.29
CA ALA A 95 3.35 0.84 10.60
C ALA A 95 2.62 1.30 9.33
N GLN A 96 3.35 1.59 8.24
CA GLN A 96 2.77 1.89 6.94
C GLN A 96 1.89 0.74 6.43
N ALA A 97 2.40 -0.48 6.44
CA ALA A 97 1.64 -1.66 6.01
C ALA A 97 0.38 -1.88 6.87
N ILE A 98 0.47 -1.74 8.20
CA ILE A 98 -0.68 -1.81 9.12
C ILE A 98 -1.69 -0.71 8.80
N ALA A 99 -1.24 0.50 8.47
CA ALA A 99 -2.11 1.60 8.12
C ALA A 99 -2.90 1.32 6.83
N TYR A 100 -2.25 0.75 5.81
CA TYR A 100 -2.95 0.31 4.61
C TYR A 100 -3.92 -0.84 4.88
N MET A 101 -3.61 -1.77 5.80
CA MET A 101 -4.59 -2.77 6.25
C MET A 101 -5.82 -2.11 6.89
N GLY A 102 -5.60 -1.09 7.74
CA GLY A 102 -6.67 -0.29 8.34
C GLY A 102 -7.53 0.43 7.29
N ALA A 103 -6.90 1.02 6.28
CA ALA A 103 -7.57 1.77 5.22
C ALA A 103 -8.35 0.88 4.24
N THR A 104 -7.88 -0.34 3.98
CA THR A 104 -8.49 -1.27 3.01
C THR A 104 -9.42 -2.31 3.64
N GLY A 105 -9.28 -2.55 4.94
CA GLY A 105 -9.93 -3.65 5.66
C GLY A 105 -9.23 -5.00 5.50
N ALA A 106 -7.99 -5.03 4.99
CA ALA A 106 -7.24 -6.27 4.75
C ALA A 106 -6.89 -7.01 6.04
N LYS A 107 -6.90 -8.34 5.98
CA LYS A 107 -6.55 -9.21 7.12
C LYS A 107 -5.08 -9.66 7.12
N VAL A 108 -4.35 -9.37 6.05
CA VAL A 108 -2.93 -9.66 5.95
C VAL A 108 -2.27 -8.62 5.05
N ALA A 109 -1.06 -8.22 5.41
CA ALA A 109 -0.15 -7.50 4.54
C ALA A 109 1.15 -8.28 4.36
N LEU A 110 1.76 -8.12 3.19
CA LEU A 110 3.12 -8.55 2.90
C LEU A 110 3.97 -7.32 2.70
N LEU A 111 5.03 -7.21 3.49
CA LEU A 111 6.05 -6.20 3.32
C LEU A 111 7.30 -6.88 2.76
N LEU A 112 7.78 -6.42 1.61
CA LEU A 112 8.84 -7.04 0.82
C LEU A 112 10.01 -6.07 0.65
N ASN A 113 11.24 -6.53 0.80
CA ASN A 113 12.43 -5.72 0.54
C ASN A 113 13.41 -6.42 -0.41
N PHE A 114 13.54 -5.84 -1.59
CA PHE A 114 14.40 -6.30 -2.69
C PHE A 114 15.82 -5.69 -2.64
N GLY A 115 16.05 -4.70 -1.78
CA GLY A 115 17.36 -4.01 -1.68
C GLY A 115 18.43 -4.81 -0.94
N ARG A 116 18.04 -5.94 -0.34
CA ARG A 116 18.89 -6.84 0.44
C ARG A 116 19.55 -7.90 -0.45
N GLU A 117 20.49 -8.64 0.13
CA GLU A 117 21.14 -9.74 -0.58
C GLU A 117 20.14 -10.84 -0.96
N ARG A 118 19.31 -11.20 0.00
CA ARG A 118 18.18 -12.11 -0.16
C ARG A 118 16.91 -11.31 0.05
N LEU A 119 15.82 -11.75 -0.58
CA LEU A 119 14.51 -11.18 -0.34
C LEU A 119 14.23 -11.23 1.17
N GLU A 120 14.08 -10.07 1.77
CA GLU A 120 13.56 -9.95 3.13
C GLU A 120 12.05 -9.74 3.00
N TYR A 121 11.25 -10.52 3.73
CA TYR A 121 9.80 -10.33 3.73
C TYR A 121 9.23 -10.50 5.13
N LYS A 122 8.12 -9.81 5.40
CA LYS A 122 7.33 -9.94 6.63
C LYS A 122 5.87 -10.13 6.26
N ARG A 123 5.24 -11.14 6.88
CA ARG A 123 3.78 -11.28 6.88
C ARG A 123 3.25 -10.58 8.13
N ILE A 124 2.39 -9.59 7.92
CA ILE A 124 1.83 -8.77 8.98
C ILE A 124 0.36 -9.16 9.14
N LEU A 125 -0.01 -9.50 10.38
CA LEU A 125 -1.40 -9.71 10.79
C LEU A 125 -1.88 -8.46 11.54
N PRO A 126 -3.18 -8.16 11.51
CA PRO A 126 -3.70 -6.98 12.20
C PRO A 126 -3.40 -7.09 13.70
N PRO A 127 -2.95 -6.01 14.36
CA PRO A 127 -2.85 -5.98 15.80
C PRO A 127 -4.22 -6.22 16.43
N LYS A 128 -4.23 -6.72 17.68
CA LYS A 128 -5.48 -6.94 18.43
C LYS A 128 -6.33 -5.68 18.54
N VAL A 129 -5.66 -4.53 18.59
CA VAL A 129 -6.26 -3.21 18.68
C VAL A 129 -5.68 -2.36 17.57
N MET A 130 -6.53 -1.94 16.63
CA MET A 130 -6.17 -1.11 15.48
C MET A 130 -6.41 0.36 15.84
N GLN A 131 -5.51 0.96 16.63
CA GLN A 131 -5.61 2.36 17.07
C GLN A 131 -4.61 3.27 16.37
N SER A 132 -5.05 4.49 16.07
CA SER A 132 -4.26 5.60 15.54
C SER A 132 -3.40 5.27 14.30
N TRP A 133 -3.77 4.24 13.53
CA TRP A 133 -3.06 3.82 12.32
C TRP A 133 -3.06 4.92 11.25
N GLN A 134 -4.07 5.79 11.26
CA GLN A 134 -4.14 6.96 10.39
C GLN A 134 -2.92 7.89 10.57
N ARG A 135 -2.28 7.90 11.74
CA ARG A 135 -1.06 8.70 11.94
C ARG A 135 0.12 8.20 11.11
N ALA A 136 0.20 6.89 10.88
CA ALA A 136 1.30 6.28 10.13
C ALA A 136 1.15 6.52 8.61
N ILE A 137 -0.05 6.80 8.12
CA ILE A 137 -0.28 7.03 6.68
C ILE A 137 -0.26 8.51 6.28
N ILE A 138 -0.43 9.44 7.24
CA ILE A 138 -0.41 10.89 6.99
C ILE A 138 0.81 11.37 6.18
N PRO A 139 2.05 10.94 6.48
CA PRO A 139 3.23 11.36 5.71
C PRO A 139 3.19 10.95 4.23
N TYR A 140 2.36 9.97 3.89
CA TYR A 140 2.19 9.43 2.54
C TYR A 140 0.96 10.00 1.81
N VAL A 141 0.22 10.90 2.45
CA VAL A 141 -0.91 11.59 1.81
C VAL A 141 -0.35 12.59 0.81
N TRP A 142 -0.53 12.29 -0.46
CA TRP A 142 -0.25 13.19 -1.57
C TRP A 142 -1.41 14.17 -1.78
N THR A 143 -1.06 15.41 -2.08
CA THR A 143 -1.99 16.49 -2.41
C THR A 143 -1.50 17.22 -3.67
N PRO A 144 -2.37 17.52 -4.66
CA PRO A 144 -1.97 18.24 -5.86
C PRO A 144 -1.61 19.69 -5.56
N ASP A 145 -0.62 20.21 -6.29
CA ASP A 145 -0.03 21.54 -6.10
C ASP A 145 -1.04 22.70 -6.26
N ARG A 146 -2.14 22.50 -6.99
CA ARG A 146 -3.12 23.54 -7.33
C ARG A 146 -4.26 23.70 -6.32
N LEU A 147 -4.27 22.98 -5.21
CA LEU A 147 -5.23 23.27 -4.15
C LEU A 147 -4.87 24.62 -3.50
N PRO A 148 -5.82 25.56 -3.39
CA PRO A 148 -5.55 26.84 -2.73
C PRO A 148 -5.07 26.53 -1.31
N ALA A 149 -3.80 26.86 -1.03
CA ALA A 149 -3.05 26.59 0.19
C ALA A 149 -3.93 26.04 1.31
N ALA A 150 -4.16 24.73 1.27
CA ALA A 150 -5.14 24.08 2.11
C ALA A 150 -4.67 24.30 3.56
N PRO A 151 -5.44 24.98 4.44
CA PRO A 151 -4.95 25.53 5.71
C PRO A 151 -4.17 24.50 6.53
N ASN A 152 -2.83 24.58 6.50
CA ASN A 152 -1.86 23.73 7.22
C ASN A 152 -2.41 22.34 7.64
N TYR A 153 -3.05 21.62 6.71
CA TYR A 153 -3.78 20.41 7.07
C TYR A 153 -2.84 19.35 7.58
N LEU A 154 -1.56 19.33 7.21
CA LEU A 154 -0.59 18.37 7.77
C LEU A 154 -0.33 18.62 9.26
N THR A 155 -0.31 19.88 9.73
CA THR A 155 -0.19 20.19 11.16
C THR A 155 -1.49 19.91 11.90
N ALA A 156 -2.64 20.13 11.27
CA ALA A 156 -3.96 19.77 11.81
C ALA A 156 -4.21 18.25 11.77
N ALA A 157 -3.71 17.55 10.76
CA ALA A 157 -3.93 16.13 10.47
C ALA A 157 -3.43 15.27 11.61
N ASN A 158 -2.32 15.64 12.26
CA ASN A 158 -1.90 14.94 13.48
C ASN A 158 -2.91 15.06 14.64
N LYS A 159 -3.64 16.18 14.74
CA LYS A 159 -4.71 16.37 15.73
C LYS A 159 -6.02 15.68 15.33
N ILE A 160 -6.30 15.55 14.03
CA ILE A 160 -7.56 14.98 13.51
C ILE A 160 -7.39 13.60 12.85
N ALA A 161 -6.22 12.96 12.96
CA ALA A 161 -5.88 11.75 12.21
C ALA A 161 -6.95 10.66 12.32
N GLU A 162 -7.50 10.50 13.52
CA GLU A 162 -8.51 9.49 13.83
C GLU A 162 -9.89 9.79 13.22
N GLN A 163 -10.10 11.02 12.73
CA GLN A 163 -11.31 11.46 12.03
C GLN A 163 -11.21 11.27 10.50
N LEU A 164 -10.02 10.95 9.98
CA LEU A 164 -9.81 10.75 8.55
C LEU A 164 -10.49 9.46 8.07
N VAL A 165 -11.19 9.57 6.95
CA VAL A 165 -11.85 8.46 6.27
C VAL A 165 -11.15 8.18 4.96
N PHE A 166 -10.87 6.90 4.72
CA PHE A 166 -10.21 6.41 3.51
C PHE A 166 -11.25 5.70 2.65
N VAL A 167 -11.42 6.18 1.42
CA VAL A 167 -12.48 5.73 0.52
C VAL A 167 -11.85 5.05 -0.68
N LYS A 168 -12.29 3.82 -0.94
CA LYS A 168 -11.91 3.06 -2.14
C LYS A 168 -12.37 3.81 -3.39
N PRO A 169 -11.62 3.75 -4.51
CA PRO A 169 -12.02 4.40 -5.73
C PRO A 169 -13.35 3.79 -6.17
N GLN A 170 -14.35 4.64 -6.43
CA GLN A 170 -15.58 4.21 -7.07
C GLN A 170 -15.18 3.66 -8.44
N ARG A 171 -15.52 2.39 -8.75
CA ARG A 171 -15.39 1.87 -10.11
C ARG A 171 -16.26 2.77 -10.98
N HIS A 172 -15.64 3.68 -11.72
CA HIS A 172 -16.36 4.49 -12.70
C HIS A 172 -16.93 3.53 -13.73
N THR A 173 -18.23 3.25 -13.61
CA THR A 173 -19.03 2.86 -14.76
C THR A 173 -18.98 4.05 -15.72
N THR A 174 -18.63 3.76 -16.97
CA THR A 174 -18.28 4.71 -18.01
C THR A 174 -19.22 5.92 -18.06
N ALA A 175 -18.70 7.12 -17.76
CA ALA A 175 -19.08 8.39 -18.39
C ALA A 175 -18.34 9.56 -17.69
N ASN A 176 -17.56 10.30 -18.48
CA ASN A 176 -17.14 11.69 -18.29
C ASN A 176 -16.84 12.18 -16.85
N ASN A 177 -15.56 12.21 -16.50
CA ASN A 177 -14.91 13.50 -16.25
C ASN A 177 -13.39 13.34 -16.21
N PHE A 178 -12.74 14.04 -17.13
CA PHE A 178 -11.31 14.33 -17.13
C PHE A 178 -10.94 15.07 -15.85
N TYR A 179 -10.33 14.37 -14.90
CA TYR A 179 -9.25 14.95 -14.13
C TYR A 179 -7.99 14.20 -14.58
N MET A 180 -7.16 14.95 -15.28
CA MET A 180 -5.96 14.54 -16.00
C MET A 180 -5.09 13.55 -15.19
N GLU A 181 -4.64 12.49 -15.86
CA GLU A 181 -3.66 11.50 -15.39
C GLU A 181 -2.23 12.08 -15.21
N GLU A 182 -2.04 13.40 -15.26
CA GLU A 182 -0.70 14.00 -15.39
C GLU A 182 0.06 14.25 -14.06
N ASP A 183 -0.57 14.03 -12.90
CA ASP A 183 0.03 14.39 -11.60
C ASP A 183 0.32 13.18 -10.68
N LEU A 184 0.74 12.03 -11.23
CA LEU A 184 1.30 10.97 -10.37
C LEU A 184 2.64 11.46 -9.79
N PRO A 185 2.83 11.45 -8.45
CA PRO A 185 4.11 11.82 -7.86
C PRO A 185 5.15 10.74 -8.19
N PHE A 186 6.05 11.03 -9.14
CA PHE A 186 7.18 10.16 -9.48
C PHE A 186 8.39 10.34 -8.55
#